data_AF-A0A964NMP2-F1
#
_entry.id   AF-A0A964NMP2-F1
#
_cell.length_a   1.000
_cell.length_b   1.000
_cell.length_c   1.000
_cell.angle_alpha   90.00
_cell.angle_beta   90.00
_cell.angle_gamma   90.00
#
_symmetry.space_group_name_H-M   'P 1'
#
loop_
_entity.id
_entity.type
_entity.pdbx_description
1 polymer ?
#
loop_
_entity_poly.entity_id
_entity_poly.type
_entity_poly.pdbx_seq_one_letter_code
_entity_poly.pdbx_strand_id
1 'polypeptide(L)'
;PDDALDRTILLLDGDKAYARSTAILRALRYLVGPVRLLVPFGLVPAWLRDPIYDLVARNRYKWFGRRDTCHAPTPETRRRFIDL
;
A
#
# COMPACT_ATOMS: atom_id res chain seq x y z
N PRO A 1 -10.31 24.09 -8.21
CA PRO A 1 -10.66 22.87 -8.97
C PRO A 1 -9.56 21.83 -8.75
N ASP A 2 -9.58 21.28 -7.54
CA ASP A 2 -8.44 20.57 -6.92
C ASP A 2 -8.80 19.10 -6.64
N ASP A 3 -10.10 18.78 -6.80
CA ASP A 3 -10.77 17.52 -6.48
C ASP A 3 -10.29 16.33 -7.33
N ALA A 4 -9.67 16.58 -8.49
CA ALA A 4 -9.15 15.53 -9.37
C ALA A 4 -7.81 14.96 -8.88
N LEU A 5 -7.04 15.74 -8.11
CA LEU A 5 -5.75 15.33 -7.54
C LEU A 5 -5.91 14.61 -6.20
N ASP A 6 -6.91 14.98 -5.39
CA ASP A 6 -7.14 14.39 -4.06
C ASP A 6 -7.38 12.87 -4.07
N ARG A 7 -7.80 12.31 -5.21
CA ARG A 7 -8.08 10.88 -5.37
C ARG A 7 -7.06 10.13 -6.22
N THR A 8 -6.00 10.80 -6.67
CA THR A 8 -5.06 10.25 -7.63
C THR A 8 -3.64 10.26 -7.10
N ILE A 9 -2.99 9.12 -7.15
CA ILE A 9 -1.56 9.00 -6.83
C ILE A 9 -0.76 9.71 -7.92
N LEU A 10 0.06 10.68 -7.54
CA LEU A 10 0.98 11.40 -8.42
C LEU A 10 2.43 11.10 -8.00
N LEU A 11 3.29 10.77 -8.97
CA LEU A 11 4.72 10.59 -8.76
C LEU A 11 5.48 11.58 -9.64
N LEU A 12 6.27 12.43 -8.99
CA LEU A 12 7.25 13.29 -9.66
C LEU A 12 8.57 12.54 -9.73
N ASP A 13 9.05 12.29 -10.94
CA ASP A 13 10.30 11.57 -11.20
C ASP A 13 11.16 12.39 -12.18
N GLY A 14 12.07 13.18 -11.62
CA GLY A 14 12.79 14.24 -12.34
C GLY A 14 11.83 15.28 -12.89
N ASP A 15 11.89 15.52 -14.20
CA ASP A 15 11.08 16.50 -14.93
C ASP A 15 9.73 15.95 -15.42
N LYS A 16 9.37 14.73 -14.99
CA LYS A 16 8.17 14.02 -15.47
C LYS A 16 7.23 13.71 -14.32
N ALA A 17 5.96 14.10 -14.49
CA ALA A 17 4.87 13.73 -13.61
C ALA A 17 4.13 12.49 -14.15
N TYR A 18 4.00 11.49 -13.29
CA TYR A 18 3.24 10.26 -13.54
C TYR A 18 2.00 10.24 -12.64
N ALA A 19 0.87 9.75 -13.14
CA ALA A 19 -0.39 9.70 -12.39
C ALA A 19 -0.94 8.27 -12.29
N ARG A 20 -1.84 8.05 -11.33
CA ARG A 20 -2.62 6.82 -11.13
C ARG A 20 -1.73 5.57 -11.02
N SER A 21 -2.07 4.50 -11.73
CA SER A 21 -1.35 3.23 -11.71
C SER A 21 0.09 3.36 -12.21
N THR A 22 0.35 4.24 -13.18
CA THR A 22 1.71 4.49 -13.70
C THR A 22 2.62 5.09 -12.63
N ALA A 23 2.09 5.97 -11.78
CA ALA A 23 2.81 6.51 -10.63
C ALA A 23 3.22 5.41 -9.65
N ILE A 24 2.30 4.50 -9.30
CA ILE A 24 2.58 3.38 -8.39
C ILE A 24 3.65 2.45 -8.97
N LEU A 25 3.48 1.99 -10.22
CA LEU A 25 4.42 1.07 -10.87
C LEU A 25 5.84 1.65 -10.94
N ARG A 26 5.94 2.97 -11.13
CA ARG A 26 7.22 3.65 -11.18
C ARG A 26 7.79 3.89 -9.78
N ALA A 27 6.96 4.22 -8.80
CA ALA A 27 7.35 4.35 -7.39
C ALA A 27 7.91 3.03 -6.82
N LEU A 28 7.35 1.89 -7.23
CA LEU A 28 7.83 0.57 -6.83
C LEU A 28 9.29 0.29 -7.22
N ARG A 29 9.84 0.97 -8.25
CA ARG A 29 11.26 0.85 -8.60
C ARG A 29 12.20 1.52 -7.60
N TYR A 30 11.70 2.49 -6.84
CA TYR A 30 12.45 3.20 -5.80
C TYR A 30 12.41 2.47 -4.45
N LEU A 31 11.48 1.52 -4.27
CA LEU A 31 11.45 0.72 -3.06
C LEU A 31 12.56 -0.34 -3.11
N VAL A 32 13.60 -0.14 -2.28
CA VAL A 32 14.68 -1.10 -2.06
C VAL A 32 14.46 -1.78 -0.70
N GLY A 33 14.36 -3.12 -0.68
CA GLY A 33 14.09 -3.87 0.55
C GLY A 33 13.48 -5.27 0.30
N PRO A 34 13.05 -6.00 1.35
CA PRO A 34 12.47 -7.36 1.24
C PRO A 34 11.21 -7.43 0.37
N VAL A 35 10.56 -6.30 0.09
CA VAL A 35 9.48 -6.17 -0.90
C VAL A 35 9.93 -6.53 -2.33
N ARG A 36 11.21 -6.38 -2.68
CA ARG A 36 11.77 -6.85 -3.96
C ARG A 36 11.79 -8.38 -4.05
N LEU A 37 11.86 -9.09 -2.92
CA LEU A 37 11.75 -10.55 -2.85
C LEU A 37 10.30 -11.05 -3.05
N LEU A 38 9.30 -10.17 -2.89
CA LEU A 38 7.89 -10.47 -3.17
C LEU A 38 7.54 -10.27 -4.66
N VAL A 39 8.43 -9.68 -5.47
CA VAL A 39 8.26 -9.51 -6.93
C VAL A 39 8.05 -10.85 -7.66
N PRO A 40 8.84 -11.93 -7.42
CA PRO A 40 8.57 -13.23 -8.03
C PRO A 40 7.26 -13.87 -7.55
N PHE A 41 6.71 -13.46 -6.42
CA PHE A 41 5.36 -13.87 -5.99
C PHE A 41 4.26 -13.31 -6.93
N GLY A 42 4.57 -12.30 -7.75
CA GLY A 42 3.73 -11.83 -8.84
C GLY A 42 3.75 -12.74 -10.09
N LEU A 43 4.70 -13.65 -10.21
CA LEU A 43 4.74 -14.68 -11.26
C LEU A 43 3.75 -15.82 -10.97
N VAL A 44 3.22 -15.88 -9.75
CA VAL A 44 2.17 -16.82 -9.38
C VAL A 44 0.92 -16.48 -10.20
N PRO A 45 0.45 -17.40 -11.05
CA PRO A 45 -0.69 -17.12 -11.90
C PRO A 45 -1.95 -16.85 -11.06
N ALA A 46 -2.82 -15.98 -11.55
CA ALA A 46 -3.97 -15.44 -10.82
C ALA A 46 -4.84 -16.55 -10.19
N TRP A 47 -5.02 -17.68 -10.89
CA TRP A 47 -5.80 -18.82 -10.40
C TRP A 47 -5.25 -19.48 -9.14
N LEU A 48 -3.96 -19.31 -8.83
CA LEU A 48 -3.35 -19.81 -7.60
C LEU A 48 -3.28 -18.71 -6.52
N ARG A 49 -2.99 -17.47 -6.92
CA ARG A 49 -2.88 -16.35 -5.97
C ARG A 49 -4.23 -15.95 -5.39
N ASP A 50 -5.29 -15.92 -6.19
CA ASP A 50 -6.61 -15.43 -5.77
C ASP A 50 -7.25 -16.31 -4.68
N PRO A 51 -7.28 -17.66 -4.77
CA PRO A 51 -7.82 -18.49 -3.69
C PRO A 51 -6.96 -18.47 -2.42
N ILE A 52 -5.63 -18.35 -2.55
CA ILE A 52 -4.72 -18.18 -1.41
C ILE A 52 -5.00 -16.83 -0.74
N TYR A 53 -5.15 -15.77 -1.52
CA TYR A 53 -5.49 -14.44 -1.02
C TYR A 53 -6.84 -14.46 -0.31
N ASP A 54 -7.86 -15.12 -0.89
CA ASP A 54 -9.18 -15.26 -0.28
C ASP A 54 -9.15 -16.07 1.01
N LEU A 55 -8.31 -17.10 1.11
CA LEU A 55 -8.12 -17.86 2.34
C LEU A 55 -7.49 -16.99 3.43
N VAL A 56 -6.41 -16.28 3.11
CA VAL A 56 -5.73 -15.37 4.03
C VAL A 56 -6.66 -14.23 4.43
N ALA A 57 -7.39 -13.63 3.48
CA ALA A 57 -8.29 -12.52 3.73
C ALA A 57 -9.48 -12.93 4.63
N ARG A 58 -10.05 -14.12 4.42
CA ARG A 58 -11.10 -14.67 5.28
C ARG A 58 -10.60 -14.97 6.68
N ASN A 59 -9.36 -15.44 6.81
CA ASN A 59 -8.77 -15.77 8.10
C ASN A 59 -8.00 -14.62 8.75
N ARG A 60 -7.79 -13.48 8.09
CA ARG A 60 -6.90 -12.41 8.59
C ARG A 60 -7.29 -11.91 9.98
N TYR A 61 -8.59 -11.76 10.24
CA TYR A 61 -9.08 -11.31 11.55
C TYR A 61 -9.05 -12.42 12.60
N LYS A 62 -9.10 -13.69 12.18
CA LYS A 62 -8.90 -14.84 13.08
C LYS A 62 -7.42 -15.02 13.44
N TRP A 63 -6.51 -14.79 12.50
CA TRP A 63 -5.07 -14.99 12.68
C TRP A 63 -4.36 -13.81 13.34
N PHE A 64 -4.71 -12.58 12.95
CA PHE A 64 -4.07 -11.35 13.45
C PHE A 64 -4.91 -10.60 14.48
N GLY A 65 -6.12 -11.10 14.77
CA GLY A 65 -7.10 -10.40 15.60
C GLY A 65 -7.76 -9.23 14.86
N ARG A 66 -8.92 -8.81 15.35
CA ARG A 66 -9.54 -7.54 14.97
C ARG A 66 -9.19 -6.52 16.06
N ARG A 67 -8.79 -5.32 15.67
CA ARG A 67 -8.65 -4.21 16.62
C ARG A 67 -10.02 -3.58 16.78
N ASP A 68 -10.59 -3.63 17.97
CA ASP A 68 -11.92 -3.07 18.26
C ASP A 68 -11.91 -1.54 18.42
N THR A 69 -10.72 -0.95 18.60
CA THR A 69 -10.53 0.50 18.77
C THR A 69 -9.62 1.07 17.68
N CYS A 70 -9.98 2.26 17.19
CA CYS A 70 -9.10 3.05 16.33
C CYS A 70 -7.74 3.28 17.02
N HIS A 71 -6.67 3.11 16.26
CA HIS A 71 -5.31 3.34 16.78
C HIS A 71 -5.11 4.84 17.00
N ALA A 72 -5.24 5.29 18.24
CA ALA A 72 -4.82 6.64 18.62
C ALA A 72 -3.28 6.73 18.54
N PRO A 73 -2.71 7.82 18.02
CA PRO A 73 -1.26 7.98 17.97
C PRO A 73 -0.68 8.02 19.38
N THR A 74 0.39 7.26 19.60
CA THR A 74 1.19 7.36 20.83
C THR A 74 1.90 8.72 20.88
N PRO A 75 2.32 9.21 22.06
CA PRO A 75 3.03 10.48 22.19
C PRO A 75 4.24 10.61 21.25
N GLU A 76 4.91 9.49 21.00
CA GLU A 76 6.07 9.38 20.12
C GLU A 76 5.71 9.52 18.62
N THR A 77 4.56 8.98 18.22
CA THR A 77 4.12 8.97 16.81
C THR A 77 3.30 10.20 16.46
N ARG A 78 2.75 10.90 17.46
CA ARG A 78 1.89 12.09 17.29
C ARG A 78 2.54 13.18 16.43
N ARG A 79 3.86 13.36 16.54
CA ARG A 79 4.62 14.34 15.73
C ARG A 79 4.64 14.06 14.22
N ARG A 80 4.24 12.85 13.80
CA ARG A 80 4.16 12.45 12.39
C ARG A 80 2.79 12.73 11.78
N PHE A 81 1.80 13.11 12.59
CA PHE A 81 0.47 13.48 12.12
C PHE A 81 0.41 15.00 11.98
N ILE A 82 -0.02 15.45 10.80
CA ILE A 82 -0.34 16.85 10.55
C ILE A 82 -1.80 17.01 11.00
N ASP A 83 -2.04 17.94 11.93
CA ASP A 83 -3.35 18.27 12.55
C ASP A 83 -3.88 17.31 13.65
N LEU A 84 -3.10 17.10 14.73
CA LEU A 84 -3.52 16.33 15.92
C LEU A 84 -3.13 16.93 17.29
#